data_AF-A0A094AEW2-F1
#
_entry.id   AF-A0A094AEW2-F1
#
_cell.length_a   1.000
_cell.length_b   1.000
_cell.length_c   1.000
_cell.angle_alpha   90.00
_cell.angle_beta   90.00
_cell.angle_gamma   90.00
#
_symmetry.space_group_name_H-M   'P 1'
#
loop_
_entity.id
_entity.type
_entity.pdbx_description
1 polymer ?
#
loop_
_entity_poly.entity_id
_entity_poly.type
_entity_poly.pdbx_seq_one_letter_code
_entity_poly.pdbx_strand_id
1 'polypeptide(L)'
;MVHGIAGYFETVLYDGRRKSENGEEVGEIVELSTRPDTIDAKSKDMISWFPIYFPLKNPLHVPDDAEVEVSIWRQTDDRKVWYEWIVEAFIMTGPRKRLRVGISDVGSSRKQGCLM
;
A
#
# COMPACT_ATOMS: atom_id res chain seq x y z
N MET A 1 -3.83 -16.67 9.41
CA MET A 1 -3.17 -15.69 10.32
C MET A 1 -2.49 -14.63 9.48
N VAL A 2 -2.70 -13.35 9.79
CA VAL A 2 -2.07 -12.20 9.14
C VAL A 2 -0.99 -11.65 10.07
N HIS A 3 0.21 -11.40 9.53
CA HIS A 3 1.37 -10.96 10.32
C HIS A 3 1.72 -9.48 10.09
N GLY A 4 1.24 -8.88 9.00
CA GLY A 4 1.61 -7.53 8.58
C GLY A 4 1.10 -7.24 7.18
N ILE A 5 1.51 -6.08 6.66
CA ILE A 5 1.13 -5.56 5.35
C ILE A 5 2.39 -5.36 4.52
N ALA A 6 2.40 -5.84 3.28
CA ALA A 6 3.43 -5.53 2.31
C ALA A 6 3.04 -4.25 1.53
N GLY A 7 3.95 -3.28 1.49
CA GLY A 7 3.78 -2.03 0.77
C GLY A 7 4.63 -2.00 -0.49
N TYR A 8 4.02 -1.47 -1.56
CA TYR A 8 4.62 -1.25 -2.87
C TYR A 8 4.27 0.17 -3.32
N PHE A 9 4.86 0.63 -4.42
CA PHE A 9 4.51 1.92 -5.01
C PHE A 9 4.60 1.87 -6.53
N GLU A 10 3.91 2.83 -7.14
CA GLU A 10 4.00 3.15 -8.56
C GLU A 10 4.11 4.66 -8.72
N THR A 11 4.74 5.09 -9.81
CA THR A 11 4.86 6.51 -10.14
C THR A 11 4.94 6.73 -11.64
N VAL A 12 4.43 7.87 -12.08
CA VAL A 12 4.60 8.39 -13.44
C VAL A 12 5.72 9.41 -13.40
N LEU A 13 6.80 9.14 -14.13
CA LEU A 13 7.96 10.01 -14.22
C LEU A 13 7.74 11.11 -15.27
N TYR A 14 7.15 10.74 -16.41
CA TYR A 14 6.86 11.67 -17.50
C TYR A 14 5.71 11.13 -18.37
N ASP A 15 4.76 12.00 -18.71
CA ASP A 15 3.72 11.70 -19.69
C ASP A 15 4.12 12.30 -21.05
N GLY A 16 4.66 11.45 -21.92
CA GLY A 16 5.12 11.84 -23.26
C GLY A 16 4.05 11.69 -24.35
N ARG A 17 2.81 11.34 -23.99
CA ARG A 17 1.74 11.16 -24.97
C ARG A 17 1.37 12.51 -25.59
N ARG A 18 1.36 12.55 -26.92
CA ARG A 18 1.02 13.75 -27.70
C ARG A 18 0.19 13.37 -28.92
N LYS A 19 -0.62 14.29 -29.40
CA LYS A 19 -1.32 14.11 -30.68
C LYS A 19 -0.36 14.40 -31.84
N SER A 20 -0.27 13.46 -32.77
CA SER A 20 0.36 13.64 -34.06
C SER A 20 -0.45 14.64 -34.90
N GLU A 21 0.15 15.12 -35.99
CA GLU A 21 -0.49 15.98 -37.00
C GLU A 21 -1.78 15.34 -37.57
N ASN A 22 -1.84 14.00 -37.54
CA ASN A 22 -2.95 13.20 -38.04
C ASN A 22 -4.05 12.96 -36.97
N GLY A 23 -3.87 13.49 -35.76
CA GLY A 23 -4.78 13.29 -34.62
C GLY A 23 -4.57 12.00 -33.82
N GLU A 24 -3.63 11.14 -34.21
CA GLU A 24 -3.27 9.91 -33.48
C GLU A 24 -2.46 10.22 -32.21
N GLU A 25 -2.71 9.52 -31.10
CA GLU A 25 -1.85 9.59 -29.92
C GLU A 25 -0.54 8.83 -30.20
N VAL A 26 0.57 9.54 -30.06
CA VAL A 26 1.94 9.04 -30.24
C VAL A 26 2.75 9.38 -29.01
N GLY A 27 3.70 8.51 -28.65
CA GLY A 27 4.51 8.64 -27.44
C GLY A 27 4.06 7.67 -26.35
N GLU A 28 4.80 7.67 -25.24
CA GLU A 28 4.60 6.73 -24.14
C GLU A 28 4.64 7.46 -22.79
N ILE A 29 4.10 6.78 -21.78
CA ILE A 29 4.24 7.21 -20.38
C ILE A 29 5.47 6.50 -19.83
N VAL A 30 6.40 7.27 -19.27
CA VAL A 30 7.53 6.72 -18.53
C VAL A 30 7.09 6.52 -17.09
N GLU A 31 7.03 5.27 -16.66
CA GLU A 31 6.55 4.88 -15.33
C GLU A 31 7.58 4.04 -14.58
N LEU A 32 7.39 3.92 -13.26
CA LEU A 32 8.14 3.00 -12.41
C LEU A 32 7.19 2.30 -11.44
N SER A 33 7.40 1.00 -11.23
CA SER A 33 6.58 0.17 -10.34
C SER A 33 7.42 -0.82 -9.54
N THR A 34 7.05 -1.01 -8.27
CA THR A 34 7.47 -2.16 -7.46
C THR A 34 6.34 -3.18 -7.25
N ARG A 35 5.14 -2.91 -7.79
CA ARG A 35 3.95 -3.72 -7.58
C ARG A 35 4.09 -5.08 -8.29
N PRO A 36 3.81 -6.22 -7.61
CA PRO A 36 4.11 -7.54 -8.18
C PRO A 36 3.42 -7.86 -9.50
N ASP A 37 2.23 -7.31 -9.73
CA ASP A 37 1.41 -7.50 -10.93
C ASP A 37 1.81 -6.59 -12.11
N THR A 38 2.59 -5.52 -11.88
CA THR A 38 2.98 -4.57 -12.94
C THR A 38 4.48 -4.40 -13.12
N ILE A 39 5.32 -4.92 -12.20
CA ILE A 39 6.77 -4.76 -12.25
C ILE A 39 7.39 -5.31 -13.53
N ASP A 40 6.94 -6.46 -14.03
CA ASP A 40 7.47 -7.07 -15.27
C ASP A 40 7.19 -6.21 -16.51
N ALA A 41 6.07 -5.46 -16.50
CA ALA A 41 5.69 -4.60 -17.61
C ALA A 41 6.31 -3.20 -17.50
N LYS A 42 6.34 -2.62 -16.30
CA LYS A 42 6.74 -1.22 -16.08
C LYS A 42 8.19 -1.03 -15.67
N SER A 43 8.82 -2.03 -15.06
CA SER A 43 10.14 -1.91 -14.42
C SER A 43 10.85 -3.26 -14.35
N LYS A 44 10.86 -3.98 -15.48
CA LYS A 44 11.49 -5.30 -15.59
C LYS A 44 12.94 -5.23 -15.11
N ASP A 45 13.34 -6.23 -14.31
CA ASP A 45 14.69 -6.38 -13.77
C ASP A 45 15.14 -5.26 -12.78
N MET A 46 14.23 -4.42 -12.31
CA MET A 46 14.54 -3.40 -11.30
C MET A 46 14.77 -4.03 -9.92
N ILE A 47 15.96 -3.86 -9.36
CA ILE A 47 16.39 -4.41 -8.04
C ILE A 47 16.64 -3.36 -6.95
N SER A 48 16.41 -2.08 -7.25
CA SER A 48 16.77 -0.96 -6.37
C SER A 48 15.84 -0.76 -5.17
N TRP A 49 14.62 -1.30 -5.21
CA TRP A 49 13.64 -1.17 -4.13
C TRP A 49 13.01 -2.52 -3.80
N PHE A 50 13.25 -2.99 -2.57
CA PHE A 50 12.50 -4.11 -2.00
C PHE A 50 11.18 -3.62 -1.37
N PRO A 51 10.17 -4.51 -1.23
CA PRO A 51 8.90 -4.15 -0.60
C PRO A 51 9.11 -3.69 0.85
N ILE A 52 8.34 -2.68 1.27
CA ILE A 52 8.29 -2.29 2.68
C ILE A 52 7.35 -3.22 3.44
N TYR A 53 7.66 -3.52 4.70
CA TYR A 53 6.82 -4.35 5.55
C TYR A 53 6.33 -3.56 6.77
N PHE A 54 5.01 -3.50 6.96
CA PHE A 54 4.36 -2.93 8.14
C PHE A 54 3.93 -4.07 9.08
N PRO A 55 4.71 -4.38 10.12
CA PRO A 55 4.45 -5.53 10.98
C PRO A 55 3.24 -5.30 11.90
N LEU A 56 2.52 -6.38 12.22
CA LEU A 56 1.66 -6.44 13.39
C LEU A 56 2.46 -6.99 14.57
N LYS A 57 2.29 -6.40 15.77
CA LYS A 57 2.98 -6.87 16.99
C LYS A 57 2.59 -8.30 17.33
N ASN A 58 1.29 -8.58 17.20
CA ASN A 58 0.70 -9.89 17.41
C ASN A 58 0.01 -10.32 16.11
N PRO A 59 0.22 -11.55 15.64
CA PRO A 59 -0.48 -12.06 14.46
C PRO A 59 -2.00 -11.99 14.65
N LEU A 60 -2.71 -11.49 13.64
CA LEU A 60 -4.16 -11.37 13.65
C LEU A 60 -4.80 -12.62 13.05
N HIS A 61 -5.70 -13.27 13.78
CA HIS A 61 -6.53 -14.33 13.19
C HIS A 61 -7.60 -13.69 12.31
N VAL A 62 -7.63 -14.12 11.05
CA VAL A 62 -8.62 -13.70 10.05
C VAL A 62 -9.31 -14.99 9.60
N PRO A 63 -10.57 -15.21 10.01
CA PRO A 63 -11.36 -16.36 9.57
C PRO A 63 -11.59 -16.34 8.06
N ASP A 64 -12.01 -17.48 7.52
CA ASP A 64 -12.47 -17.57 6.14
C ASP A 64 -13.68 -16.63 5.93
N ASP A 65 -13.81 -16.10 4.71
CA ASP A 65 -14.83 -15.13 4.30
C ASP A 65 -14.89 -13.83 5.13
N ALA A 66 -13.83 -13.52 5.87
CA ALA A 66 -13.68 -12.25 6.56
C ALA A 66 -13.12 -11.15 5.63
N GLU A 67 -13.66 -9.95 5.77
CA GLU A 67 -13.10 -8.73 5.18
C GLU A 67 -12.03 -8.14 6.11
N VAL A 68 -10.90 -7.75 5.54
CA VAL A 68 -9.83 -7.06 6.26
C VAL A 68 -9.87 -5.57 5.92
N GLU A 69 -9.96 -4.72 6.94
CA GLU A 69 -9.87 -3.28 6.81
C GLU A 69 -8.51 -2.82 7.35
N VAL A 70 -7.77 -2.08 6.53
CA VAL A 70 -6.48 -1.50 6.90
C VAL A 70 -6.65 0.00 6.97
N SER A 71 -6.51 0.57 8.16
CA SER A 71 -6.43 2.02 8.34
C SER A 71 -4.97 2.41 8.51
N ILE A 72 -4.48 3.30 7.64
CA ILE A 72 -3.11 3.81 7.67
C ILE A 72 -3.12 5.34 7.65
N TRP A 73 -2.33 5.95 8.52
CA TRP A 73 -2.21 7.41 8.64
C TRP A 73 -0.77 7.82 8.36
N ARG A 74 -0.60 8.80 7.48
CA ARG A 74 0.67 9.51 7.30
C ARG A 74 0.66 10.76 8.17
N GLN A 75 1.44 10.73 9.23
CA GLN A 75 1.50 11.79 10.23
C GLN A 75 2.78 12.61 10.05
N THR A 76 2.75 13.85 10.50
CA THR A 76 3.91 14.74 10.50
C THR A 76 3.88 15.70 11.68
N ASP A 77 5.05 16.12 12.12
CA ASP A 77 5.28 17.28 12.98
C ASP A 77 6.38 18.16 12.36
N ASP A 78 6.85 19.18 13.07
CA ASP A 78 7.89 20.10 12.57
C ASP A 78 9.25 19.42 12.33
N ARG A 79 9.46 18.18 12.77
CA ARG A 79 10.76 17.49 12.74
C ARG A 79 10.74 16.15 12.02
N LYS A 80 9.57 15.50 11.92
CA LYS A 80 9.46 14.12 11.46
C LYS A 80 8.17 13.87 10.70
N VAL A 81 8.25 12.87 9.81
CA VAL A 81 7.10 12.19 9.21
C VAL A 81 7.11 10.74 9.69
N TRP A 82 5.94 10.18 9.96
CA TRP A 82 5.81 8.77 10.33
C TRP A 82 4.48 8.19 9.87
N TYR A 83 4.34 6.87 9.99
CA TYR A 83 3.10 6.16 9.72
C TYR A 83 2.55 5.54 11.00
N GLU A 84 1.23 5.54 11.11
CA GLU A 84 0.47 4.75 12.08
C GLU A 84 -0.47 3.83 11.30
N TRP A 85 -0.67 2.60 11.77
CA TRP A 85 -1.55 1.65 11.09
C TRP A 85 -2.28 0.75 12.08
N ILE A 86 -3.46 0.29 11.68
CA ILE A 86 -4.25 -0.72 12.39
C ILE A 86 -4.95 -1.61 11.36
N VAL A 87 -5.11 -2.88 11.71
CA VAL A 87 -5.78 -3.88 10.88
C VAL A 87 -6.95 -4.46 11.64
N GLU A 88 -8.12 -4.45 11.03
CA GLU A 88 -9.35 -4.99 11.56
C GLU A 88 -9.87 -6.11 10.65
N ALA A 89 -10.49 -7.13 11.24
CA ALA A 89 -11.13 -8.21 10.52
C ALA A 89 -12.63 -8.23 10.84
N PHE A 90 -13.46 -8.37 9.81
CA PHE A 90 -14.90 -8.35 9.90
C PHE A 90 -15.53 -9.55 9.20
N ILE A 91 -16.60 -10.11 9.76
CA ILE A 91 -17.44 -11.09 9.05
C ILE A 91 -18.79 -10.47 8.72
N MET A 92 -19.36 -10.87 7.59
CA MET A 92 -20.69 -10.45 7.19
C MET A 92 -21.74 -11.26 7.95
N THR A 93 -22.64 -10.56 8.64
CA THR A 93 -23.76 -11.15 9.42
C THR A 93 -25.12 -10.87 8.77
N GLY A 94 -25.12 -10.17 7.63
CA GLY A 94 -26.29 -9.82 6.84
C GLY A 94 -25.89 -8.84 5.73
N PRO A 95 -26.82 -8.43 4.85
CA PRO A 95 -26.51 -7.70 3.62
C PRO A 95 -25.76 -6.37 3.80
N ARG A 96 -25.91 -5.72 4.97
CA ARG A 96 -25.23 -4.45 5.32
C ARG A 96 -24.71 -4.43 6.76
N LYS A 97 -24.60 -5.61 7.38
CA LYS A 97 -24.20 -5.71 8.79
C LYS A 97 -22.94 -6.54 8.89
N ARG A 98 -21.85 -5.90 9.28
CA ARG A 98 -20.58 -6.53 9.57
C ARG A 98 -20.32 -6.58 11.07
N LEU A 99 -19.71 -7.66 11.53
CA LEU A 99 -19.26 -7.84 12.91
C LEU A 99 -17.73 -7.87 12.93
N ARG A 100 -17.11 -7.04 13.77
CA ARG A 100 -15.65 -7.10 13.96
C ARG A 100 -15.30 -8.34 14.76
N VAL A 101 -14.44 -9.18 14.21
CA VAL A 101 -13.96 -10.44 14.81
C VAL A 101 -12.50 -10.36 15.25
N GLY A 102 -11.76 -9.36 14.78
CA GLY A 102 -10.36 -9.18 15.16
C GLY A 102 -9.91 -7.74 14.96
N ILE A 103 -8.92 -7.33 15.75
CA ILE A 103 -8.26 -6.03 15.66
C ILE A 103 -6.79 -6.18 16.09
N SER A 104 -5.89 -5.51 15.40
CA SER A 104 -4.48 -5.43 15.80
C SER A 104 -4.26 -4.33 16.83
N ASP A 105 -3.14 -4.39 17.54
CA ASP A 105 -2.60 -3.20 18.20
C ASP A 105 -2.30 -2.12 17.16
N VAL A 106 -2.31 -0.85 17.59
CA VAL A 106 -1.81 0.25 16.75
C VAL A 106 -0.31 0.07 16.52
N GLY A 107 0.07 -0.05 15.25
CA GLY A 107 1.43 0.03 14.76
C GLY A 107 1.84 1.49 14.56
N SER A 108 3.11 1.80 14.80
CA SER A 108 3.64 3.16 14.59
C SER A 108 5.12 3.10 14.25
N SER A 109 5.51 3.82 13.20
CA SER A 109 6.92 4.02 12.85
C SER A 109 7.54 5.24 13.52
N ARG A 110 6.83 5.95 14.41
CA ARG A 110 7.30 7.24 14.97
C ARG A 110 8.66 7.14 15.67
N LYS A 111 8.91 6.03 16.36
CA LYS A 111 10.20 5.76 17.03
C LYS A 111 11.34 5.47 16.04
N GLN A 112 11.00 4.92 14.86
CA GLN A 112 11.95 4.60 13.80
C GLN A 112 12.04 5.69 12.71
N GLY A 113 11.21 6.74 12.79
CA GLY A 113 11.16 7.79 11.79
C GLY A 113 12.45 8.62 11.75
N CYS A 114 12.99 8.79 10.53
CA CYS A 114 14.10 9.70 10.26
C CYS A 114 13.74 11.13 10.70
N LEU A 115 14.72 11.80 11.32
CA LEU A 115 14.68 13.24 11.52
C LEU A 115 14.82 13.93 10.16
N MET A 116 14.00 14.95 9.91
CA MET A 116 14.10 15.79 8.72
C MET A 116 15.29 16.77 8.84
#